data_AF-A0A0L8I4L7-F1
#
_entry.id   AF-A0A0L8I4L7-F1
#
_cell.length_a   1.000
_cell.length_b   1.000
_cell.length_c   1.000
_cell.angle_alpha   90.00
_cell.angle_beta   90.00
_cell.angle_gamma   90.00
#
_symmetry.space_group_name_H-M   'P 1'
#
loop_
_entity.id
_entity.type
_entity.pdbx_description
1 polymer ?
#
loop_
_entity_poly.entity_id
_entity_poly.type
_entity_poly.pdbx_seq_one_letter_code
_entity_poly.pdbx_strand_id
1 'polypeptide(L)'
;MCWPDTAAGTVAVQSCPEYISNFNTEAYAIRQCLPIGQWYSKPNNNKTWTNYTACTATKQVQRVPRLIQEHLPRIIIMSNVGYGLSLVSLVIACFIMLYFRKLRCRRNTIHVNLFLSFILRALLALTKDSMLKEGLAFAADLHITEDGKVEFVDDKSHWECKLFFTIFNYTMLTNYIWVFIEGMYLHILIYISVFAENPKTKWYIISGWVLPVLFVIPWVVLRILESDQQ
;
A
#
# COMPACT_ATOMS: atom_id res chain seq x y z
N MET A 1 -8.76 -1.21 -32.41
CA MET A 1 -9.17 -2.44 -33.14
C MET A 1 -9.23 -2.15 -34.63
N CYS A 2 -8.88 -3.12 -35.47
CA CYS A 2 -8.91 -2.98 -36.93
C CYS A 2 -10.11 -3.76 -37.48
N TRP A 3 -11.01 -3.08 -38.20
CA TRP A 3 -12.22 -3.68 -38.77
C TRP A 3 -11.93 -4.21 -40.18
N PRO A 4 -12.31 -5.46 -40.50
CA PRO A 4 -12.15 -5.99 -41.84
C PRO A 4 -13.16 -5.38 -42.82
N ASP A 5 -12.87 -5.51 -44.11
CA ASP A 5 -13.79 -5.12 -45.19
C ASP A 5 -15.14 -5.83 -45.02
N THR A 6 -16.22 -5.05 -45.01
CA THR A 6 -17.58 -5.52 -44.68
C THR A 6 -18.55 -5.08 -45.76
N ALA A 7 -19.36 -6.00 -46.26
CA ALA A 7 -20.32 -5.72 -47.33
C ALA A 7 -21.36 -4.66 -46.92
N ALA A 8 -21.80 -3.84 -47.87
CA ALA A 8 -22.78 -2.80 -47.62
C ALA A 8 -24.11 -3.40 -47.11
N GLY A 9 -24.69 -2.80 -46.07
CA GLY A 9 -25.91 -3.29 -45.42
C GLY A 9 -25.72 -4.44 -44.44
N THR A 10 -24.48 -4.88 -44.17
CA THR A 10 -24.17 -5.97 -43.23
C THR A 10 -23.53 -5.46 -41.93
N VAL A 11 -23.45 -6.35 -40.94
CA VAL A 11 -22.80 -6.07 -39.65
C VAL A 11 -21.45 -6.78 -39.57
N ALA A 12 -20.43 -6.03 -39.16
CA ALA A 12 -19.12 -6.54 -38.82
C ALA A 12 -19.10 -6.98 -37.35
N VAL A 13 -18.51 -8.15 -37.09
CA VAL A 13 -18.37 -8.72 -35.74
C VAL A 13 -16.89 -9.04 -35.51
N GLN A 14 -16.34 -8.60 -34.39
CA GLN A 14 -14.95 -8.91 -34.01
C GLN A 14 -14.87 -9.19 -32.51
N SER A 15 -13.99 -10.09 -32.10
CA SER A 15 -13.73 -10.36 -30.69
C SER A 15 -13.22 -9.10 -29.97
N CYS A 16 -13.55 -8.98 -28.69
CA CYS A 16 -13.06 -7.87 -27.88
C CYS A 16 -11.53 -7.96 -27.71
N PRO A 17 -10.81 -6.83 -27.79
CA PRO A 17 -9.36 -6.81 -27.70
C PRO A 17 -8.82 -7.27 -26.34
N GLU A 18 -7.80 -8.13 -26.37
CA GLU A 18 -7.13 -8.61 -25.15
C GLU A 18 -6.21 -7.56 -24.52
N TYR A 19 -5.71 -6.61 -25.31
CA TYR A 19 -4.81 -5.55 -24.83
C TYR A 19 -5.50 -4.48 -23.98
N ILE A 20 -6.84 -4.48 -23.90
CA ILE A 20 -7.59 -3.52 -23.08
C ILE A 20 -7.94 -4.18 -21.74
N SER A 21 -7.40 -3.64 -20.65
CA SER A 21 -7.76 -4.06 -19.30
C SER A 21 -9.26 -3.90 -19.05
N ASN A 22 -9.89 -4.87 -18.38
CA ASN A 22 -11.31 -4.89 -18.02
C ASN A 22 -12.32 -5.16 -19.16
N PHE A 23 -11.86 -5.60 -20.33
CA PHE A 23 -12.76 -6.11 -21.37
C PHE A 23 -12.99 -7.62 -21.23
N ASN A 24 -14.20 -8.07 -21.60
CA ASN A 24 -14.48 -9.49 -21.76
C ASN A 24 -13.95 -9.98 -23.10
N THR A 25 -12.87 -10.77 -23.09
CA THR A 25 -12.26 -11.35 -24.30
C THR A 25 -13.13 -12.43 -24.96
N GLU A 26 -14.11 -12.99 -24.25
CA GLU A 26 -15.08 -13.95 -24.78
C GLU A 26 -16.27 -13.28 -25.48
N ALA A 27 -16.39 -11.96 -25.36
CA ALA A 27 -17.45 -11.19 -25.99
C ALA A 27 -17.02 -10.63 -27.35
N TYR A 28 -18.00 -10.07 -28.07
CA TYR A 28 -17.81 -9.50 -29.40
C TYR A 28 -18.26 -8.04 -29.45
N ALA A 29 -17.48 -7.22 -30.13
CA ALA A 29 -17.89 -5.88 -30.56
C ALA A 29 -18.58 -5.98 -31.93
N ILE A 30 -19.62 -5.17 -32.12
CA ILE A 30 -20.36 -5.12 -33.41
C ILE A 30 -20.35 -3.71 -34.00
N ARG A 31 -20.21 -3.64 -35.32
CA ARG A 31 -20.23 -2.39 -36.09
C ARG A 31 -21.07 -2.56 -37.34
N GLN A 32 -21.93 -1.60 -37.65
CA GLN A 32 -22.88 -1.71 -38.75
C GLN A 32 -22.42 -0.90 -39.97
N CYS A 33 -22.37 -1.56 -41.14
CA CYS A 33 -22.13 -0.93 -42.44
C CYS A 33 -23.48 -0.60 -43.10
N LEU A 34 -23.68 0.66 -43.49
CA LEU A 34 -24.89 1.11 -44.18
C LEU A 34 -24.90 0.64 -45.66
N PRO A 35 -26.08 0.58 -46.31
CA PRO A 35 -26.18 0.25 -47.73
C PRO A 35 -25.40 1.20 -48.66
N ILE A 36 -25.13 2.43 -48.19
CA ILE A 36 -24.32 3.43 -48.90
C ILE A 36 -22.80 3.18 -48.81
N GLY A 37 -22.36 2.06 -48.19
CA GLY A 37 -20.95 1.71 -48.04
C GLY A 37 -20.20 2.51 -46.96
N GLN A 38 -20.92 3.16 -46.05
CA GLN A 38 -20.36 3.93 -44.95
C GLN A 38 -20.71 3.31 -43.60
N TRP A 39 -19.85 3.48 -42.60
CA TRP A 39 -20.15 3.05 -41.24
C TRP A 39 -21.31 3.86 -40.65
N TYR A 40 -22.19 3.16 -39.94
CA TYR A 40 -23.26 3.80 -39.20
C TYR A 40 -22.71 4.84 -38.23
N SER A 41 -23.25 6.06 -38.29
CA SER A 41 -22.84 7.19 -37.47
C SER A 41 -24.02 7.67 -36.64
N LYS A 42 -23.77 8.03 -35.38
CA LYS A 42 -24.83 8.52 -34.49
C LYS A 42 -25.40 9.83 -35.02
N PRO A 43 -26.74 10.00 -35.06
CA PRO A 43 -27.38 11.18 -35.65
C PRO A 43 -27.01 12.50 -34.95
N ASN A 44 -26.61 12.46 -33.67
CA ASN A 44 -26.37 13.67 -32.89
C ASN A 44 -24.95 14.25 -33.06
N ASN A 45 -23.94 13.42 -33.37
CA ASN A 45 -22.53 13.86 -33.30
C ASN A 45 -21.72 13.53 -34.57
N ASN A 46 -22.33 12.96 -35.62
CA ASN A 46 -21.66 12.50 -36.85
C ASN A 46 -20.43 11.59 -36.63
N LYS A 47 -20.27 11.03 -35.43
CA LYS A 47 -19.21 10.07 -35.10
C LYS A 47 -19.67 8.67 -35.44
N THR A 48 -18.80 7.89 -36.08
CA THR A 48 -19.04 6.47 -36.35
C THR A 48 -19.31 5.73 -35.05
N TRP A 49 -20.33 4.89 -35.05
CA TRP A 49 -20.77 4.15 -33.87
C TRP A 49 -20.30 2.70 -33.91
N THR A 50 -20.02 2.16 -32.74
CA THR A 50 -19.66 0.76 -32.52
C THR A 50 -20.23 0.34 -31.18
N ASN A 51 -20.80 -0.86 -31.12
CA ASN A 51 -21.38 -1.38 -29.89
C ASN A 51 -20.35 -2.20 -29.13
N TYR A 52 -19.85 -1.64 -28.04
CA TYR A 52 -18.94 -2.30 -27.10
C TYR A 52 -19.64 -2.84 -25.86
N THR A 53 -20.97 -2.81 -25.81
CA THR A 53 -21.74 -3.17 -24.59
C THR A 53 -21.37 -4.56 -24.08
N ALA A 54 -21.20 -5.53 -24.98
CA ALA A 54 -20.78 -6.89 -24.64
C ALA A 54 -19.33 -6.95 -24.13
N CYS A 55 -18.41 -6.15 -24.68
CA CYS A 55 -17.03 -6.05 -24.20
C CYS A 55 -16.94 -5.46 -22.79
N THR A 56 -17.80 -4.48 -22.48
CA THR A 56 -17.85 -3.82 -21.17
C THR A 56 -18.73 -4.53 -20.15
N ALA A 57 -19.56 -5.49 -20.59
CA ALA A 57 -20.53 -6.18 -19.73
C ALA A 57 -19.88 -7.17 -18.75
N THR A 58 -18.64 -7.57 -18.99
CA THR A 58 -18.01 -8.69 -18.27
C THR A 58 -16.56 -8.43 -17.97
N LYS A 59 -16.34 -7.55 -17.01
CA LYS A 59 -15.73 -7.93 -15.74
C LYS A 59 -16.42 -7.00 -14.76
N GLN A 60 -17.19 -7.56 -13.82
CA GLN A 60 -17.26 -6.83 -12.56
C GLN A 60 -15.79 -6.66 -12.19
N VAL A 61 -15.30 -5.42 -12.32
CA VAL A 61 -14.13 -4.94 -11.58
C VAL A 61 -14.18 -5.70 -10.28
N GLN A 62 -13.10 -6.38 -9.89
CA GLN A 62 -12.99 -7.05 -8.60
C GLN A 62 -13.32 -6.01 -7.53
N ARG A 63 -14.62 -5.79 -7.33
CA ARG A 63 -15.22 -4.87 -6.42
C ARG A 63 -15.12 -5.73 -5.20
N VAL A 64 -14.01 -5.50 -4.52
CA VAL A 64 -13.61 -6.09 -3.25
C VAL A 64 -14.88 -6.62 -2.58
N PRO A 65 -14.97 -7.94 -2.27
CA PRO A 65 -16.19 -8.59 -1.84
C PRO A 65 -17.04 -7.65 -0.98
N ARG A 66 -18.33 -7.44 -1.27
CA ARG A 66 -19.14 -6.36 -0.63
C ARG A 66 -19.00 -6.35 0.91
N LEU A 67 -18.84 -7.52 1.52
CA LEU A 67 -18.50 -7.70 2.93
C LEU A 67 -17.26 -6.90 3.37
N ILE A 68 -16.16 -6.97 2.61
CA ILE A 68 -14.93 -6.22 2.86
C ILE A 68 -15.18 -4.72 2.67
N GLN A 69 -15.95 -4.30 1.65
CA GLN A 69 -16.23 -2.89 1.41
C GLN A 69 -17.02 -2.22 2.54
N GLU A 70 -17.92 -2.96 3.22
CA GLU A 70 -18.70 -2.47 4.36
C GLU A 70 -17.91 -2.47 5.69
N HIS A 71 -17.02 -3.45 5.89
CA HIS A 71 -16.28 -3.61 7.15
C HIS A 71 -14.96 -2.84 7.19
N LEU A 72 -14.29 -2.65 6.05
CA LEU A 72 -13.01 -1.95 5.93
C LEU A 72 -13.02 -0.55 6.58
N PRO A 73 -14.01 0.34 6.34
CA PRO A 73 -14.00 1.67 6.96
C PRO A 73 -14.09 1.60 8.49
N ARG A 74 -14.82 0.62 9.04
CA ARG A 74 -14.94 0.45 10.49
C ARG A 74 -13.62 0.00 11.12
N ILE A 75 -12.91 -0.92 10.47
CA ILE A 75 -11.61 -1.42 10.92
C ILE A 75 -10.56 -0.31 10.90
N ILE A 76 -10.58 0.55 9.87
CA ILE A 76 -9.67 1.70 9.75
C ILE A 76 -9.91 2.69 10.89
N ILE A 77 -11.17 3.08 11.14
CA ILE A 77 -11.51 4.00 12.24
C ILE A 77 -11.05 3.43 13.59
N MET A 78 -11.36 2.16 13.85
CA MET A 78 -10.96 1.50 15.10
C MET A 78 -9.43 1.49 15.28
N SER A 79 -8.71 1.19 14.19
CA SER A 79 -7.25 1.15 14.18
C SER A 79 -6.64 2.54 14.39
N ASN A 80 -7.18 3.56 13.73
CA ASN A 80 -6.75 4.95 13.86
C ASN A 80 -6.91 5.48 15.29
N VAL A 81 -8.09 5.27 15.90
CA VAL A 81 -8.34 5.63 17.30
C VAL A 81 -7.40 4.88 18.25
N GLY A 82 -7.17 3.58 18.00
CA GLY A 82 -6.24 2.77 18.76
C GLY A 82 -4.82 3.33 18.72
N TYR A 83 -4.27 3.59 17.52
CA TYR A 83 -2.94 4.17 17.37
C TYR A 83 -2.81 5.56 18.00
N GLY A 84 -3.85 6.40 17.91
CA GLY A 84 -3.87 7.71 18.57
C GLY A 84 -3.78 7.62 20.09
N LEU A 85 -4.61 6.78 20.71
CA LEU A 85 -4.59 6.57 22.17
C LEU A 85 -3.27 5.96 22.66
N SER A 86 -2.76 4.96 21.93
CA SER A 86 -1.47 4.36 22.22
C SER A 86 -0.33 5.38 22.10
N LEU A 87 -0.35 6.24 21.08
CA LEU A 87 0.68 7.27 20.90
C LEU A 87 0.74 8.23 22.09
N VAL A 88 -0.41 8.78 22.51
CA VAL A 88 -0.48 9.71 23.65
C VAL A 88 0.03 9.05 24.94
N SER A 89 -0.43 7.85 25.24
CA SER A 89 0.00 7.13 26.45
C SER A 89 1.50 6.78 26.44
N LEU A 90 2.04 6.34 25.29
CA LEU A 90 3.46 6.02 25.14
C LEU A 90 4.36 7.25 25.24
N VAL A 91 3.95 8.39 24.69
CA VAL A 91 4.70 9.66 24.80
C VAL A 91 4.78 10.09 26.27
N ILE A 92 3.67 10.02 27.01
CA ILE A 92 3.65 10.34 28.45
C ILE A 92 4.56 9.38 29.23
N ALA A 93 4.46 8.08 28.97
CA ALA A 93 5.30 7.07 29.63
C ALA A 93 6.80 7.33 29.35
N CYS A 94 7.16 7.54 28.09
CA CYS A 94 8.54 7.85 27.66
C CYS A 94 9.06 9.12 28.35
N PHE A 95 8.25 10.17 28.38
CA PHE A 95 8.58 11.43 29.05
C PHE A 95 8.89 11.23 30.55
N ILE A 96 8.02 10.53 31.28
CA ILE A 96 8.20 10.23 32.72
C ILE A 96 9.54 9.51 32.95
N MET A 97 9.82 8.46 32.16
CA MET A 97 11.02 7.63 32.34
C MET A 97 12.32 8.35 31.98
N LEU A 98 12.27 9.27 31.00
CA LEU A 98 13.42 10.08 30.61
C LEU A 98 13.68 11.23 31.60
N TYR A 99 12.61 11.84 32.13
CA TYR A 99 12.65 12.95 33.07
C TYR A 99 13.23 12.53 34.43
N PHE A 100 12.73 11.44 35.02
CA PHE A 100 13.23 10.96 36.30
C PHE A 100 14.55 10.22 36.15
N ARG A 101 15.67 10.91 36.40
CA ARG A 101 17.02 10.32 36.36
C ARG A 101 17.16 9.04 37.21
N LYS A 102 16.45 8.94 38.34
CA LYS A 102 16.42 7.72 39.18
C LYS A 102 15.81 6.49 38.49
N LEU A 103 14.93 6.67 37.50
CA LEU A 103 14.33 5.57 36.75
C LEU A 103 15.22 5.10 35.57
N ARG A 104 16.33 5.80 35.29
CA ARG A 104 17.22 5.48 34.16
C ARG A 104 18.14 4.29 34.46
N CYS A 105 17.55 3.11 34.52
CA CYS A 105 18.24 1.82 34.66
C CYS A 105 18.41 1.13 33.31
N ARG A 106 19.31 0.13 33.21
CA ARG A 106 19.55 -0.66 31.98
C ARG A 106 18.25 -1.22 31.37
N ARG A 107 17.39 -1.80 32.21
CA ARG A 107 16.06 -2.30 31.84
C ARG A 107 15.18 -1.19 31.27
N ASN A 108 15.16 -0.02 31.92
CA ASN A 108 14.33 1.09 31.49
C ASN A 108 14.80 1.70 30.16
N THR A 109 16.11 1.67 29.89
CA THR A 109 16.64 2.06 28.58
C THR A 109 16.13 1.14 27.46
N ILE A 110 15.99 -0.16 27.70
CA ILE A 110 15.42 -1.12 26.72
C ILE A 110 13.93 -0.80 26.49
N HIS A 111 13.15 -0.60 27.56
CA HIS A 111 11.74 -0.21 27.44
C HIS A 111 11.56 1.12 26.69
N VAL A 112 12.41 2.12 26.94
CA VAL A 112 12.36 3.40 26.21
C VAL A 112 12.59 3.21 24.71
N ASN A 113 13.54 2.37 24.29
CA ASN A 113 13.75 2.09 22.87
C ASN A 113 12.57 1.32 22.25
N LEU A 114 11.98 0.38 22.98
CA LEU A 114 10.76 -0.30 22.57
C LEU A 114 9.59 0.68 22.38
N PHE A 115 9.35 1.56 23.35
CA PHE A 115 8.31 2.59 23.24
C PHE A 115 8.58 3.55 22.09
N LEU A 116 9.84 3.92 21.86
CA LEU A 116 10.21 4.71 20.68
C LEU A 116 9.87 3.99 19.37
N SER A 117 10.10 2.67 19.29
CA SER A 117 9.69 1.87 18.13
C SER A 117 8.16 1.89 17.91
N PHE A 118 7.37 1.83 18.99
CA PHE A 118 5.91 1.92 18.91
C PHE A 118 5.43 3.33 18.54
N ILE A 119 6.08 4.38 19.04
CA ILE A 119 5.80 5.78 18.68
C ILE A 119 6.04 5.97 17.18
N LEU A 120 7.20 5.55 16.65
CA LEU A 120 7.50 5.63 15.23
C LEU A 120 6.46 4.86 14.39
N ARG A 121 6.09 3.65 14.82
CA ARG A 121 5.08 2.84 14.14
C ARG A 121 3.72 3.51 14.11
N ALA A 122 3.28 4.08 15.23
CA ALA A 122 2.01 4.79 15.32
C ALA A 122 2.00 6.04 14.44
N LEU A 123 3.08 6.84 14.45
CA LEU A 123 3.21 8.01 13.58
C LEU A 123 3.14 7.64 12.10
N LEU A 124 3.83 6.56 11.69
CA LEU A 124 3.80 6.09 10.31
C LEU A 124 2.44 5.49 9.91
N ALA A 125 1.73 4.82 10.82
CA ALA A 125 0.38 4.33 10.57
C ALA A 125 -0.62 5.49 10.41
N LEU A 126 -0.55 6.52 11.27
CA LEU A 126 -1.41 7.70 11.19
C LEU A 126 -1.14 8.53 9.93
N THR A 127 0.14 8.69 9.56
CA THR A 127 0.52 9.39 8.31
C THR A 127 0.13 8.58 7.08
N LYS A 128 0.24 7.25 7.12
CA LYS A 128 -0.26 6.36 6.07
C LYS A 128 -1.75 6.61 5.82
N ASP A 129 -2.55 6.62 6.88
CA ASP A 129 -4.01 6.81 6.77
C ASP A 129 -4.41 8.23 6.36
N SER A 130 -3.62 9.26 6.72
CA SER A 130 -3.89 10.64 6.31
C SER A 130 -3.46 10.95 4.87
N MET A 131 -2.39 10.30 4.40
CA MET A 131 -1.80 10.55 3.08
C MET A 131 -2.42 9.69 1.98
N LEU A 132 -2.84 8.44 2.28
CA LEU A 132 -3.48 7.53 1.33
C LEU A 132 -5.00 7.71 1.35
N LYS A 133 -5.54 8.53 0.45
CA LYS A 133 -6.98 8.48 0.16
C LYS A 133 -7.26 7.27 -0.74
N GLU A 134 -8.26 6.46 -0.36
CA GLU A 134 -8.68 5.24 -1.07
C GLU A 134 -7.65 4.09 -1.15
N GLY A 135 -6.62 4.11 -0.27
CA GLY A 135 -5.77 2.94 -0.03
C GLY A 135 -4.77 2.57 -1.14
N LEU A 136 -4.64 3.40 -2.19
CA LEU A 136 -3.84 3.07 -3.37
C LEU A 136 -2.80 4.13 -3.78
N ALA A 137 -2.94 5.42 -3.42
CA ALA A 137 -1.98 6.44 -3.82
C ALA A 137 -1.99 7.68 -2.91
N PHE A 138 -0.87 8.42 -2.88
CA PHE A 138 -0.78 9.71 -2.20
C PHE A 138 -1.67 10.72 -2.91
N ALA A 139 -2.36 11.60 -2.17
CA ALA A 139 -3.18 12.68 -2.76
C ALA A 139 -2.38 13.62 -3.69
N ALA A 140 -1.05 13.60 -3.64
CA ALA A 140 -0.16 14.34 -4.53
C ALA A 140 0.05 13.67 -5.91
N ASP A 141 -0.22 12.37 -6.02
CA ASP A 141 -0.03 11.56 -7.24
C ASP A 141 -1.34 11.32 -8.00
N LEU A 142 -2.46 11.73 -7.40
CA LEU A 142 -3.81 11.64 -7.95
C LEU A 142 -4.20 12.96 -8.63
N HIS A 143 -4.31 12.96 -9.96
CA HIS A 143 -5.11 14.00 -10.62
C HIS A 143 -6.56 13.49 -10.72
N ILE A 144 -7.47 14.12 -9.97
CA ILE A 144 -8.90 13.82 -10.06
C ILE A 144 -9.44 14.61 -11.25
N THR A 145 -9.61 13.93 -12.38
CA THR A 145 -10.33 14.50 -13.54
C THR A 145 -11.82 14.60 -13.20
N GLU A 146 -12.54 15.58 -13.76
CA GLU A 146 -13.97 15.87 -13.46
C GLU A 146 -14.92 14.66 -13.58
N ASP A 147 -14.51 13.58 -14.26
CA ASP A 147 -15.25 12.32 -14.40
C ASP A 147 -15.03 11.29 -13.26
N GLY A 148 -14.34 11.67 -12.17
CA GLY A 148 -14.13 10.79 -11.01
C GLY A 148 -13.16 9.62 -11.26
N LYS A 149 -12.33 9.72 -12.30
CA LYS A 149 -11.24 8.77 -12.58
C LYS A 149 -9.95 9.24 -11.90
N VAL A 150 -9.32 8.30 -11.21
CA VAL A 150 -7.99 8.45 -10.61
C VAL A 150 -6.95 8.16 -11.68
N GLU A 151 -6.26 9.20 -12.16
CA GLU A 151 -5.10 9.04 -13.04
C GLU A 151 -3.83 9.40 -12.28
N PHE A 152 -2.82 8.53 -12.37
CA PHE A 152 -1.51 8.73 -11.79
C PHE A 152 -0.73 9.72 -12.67
N VAL A 153 -0.14 10.75 -12.06
CA VAL A 153 0.70 11.71 -12.80
C VAL A 153 2.02 11.02 -13.17
N ASP A 154 2.21 10.74 -14.46
CA ASP A 154 3.36 10.01 -15.04
C ASP A 154 4.70 10.78 -14.98
N ASP A 155 4.67 12.09 -14.71
CA ASP A 155 5.84 12.98 -14.91
C ASP A 155 6.70 13.25 -13.64
N LYS A 156 6.40 12.60 -12.51
CA LYS A 156 7.21 12.73 -11.28
C LYS A 156 7.68 11.38 -10.79
N SER A 157 8.99 11.26 -10.55
CA SER A 157 9.55 10.11 -9.86
C SER A 157 8.90 9.97 -8.49
N HIS A 158 8.11 8.91 -8.29
CA HIS A 158 7.41 8.57 -7.04
C HIS A 158 8.37 8.08 -5.93
N TRP A 159 9.53 8.72 -5.78
CA TRP A 159 10.55 8.36 -4.81
C TRP A 159 10.05 8.57 -3.38
N GLU A 160 9.19 9.57 -3.15
CA GLU A 160 8.59 9.86 -1.84
C GLU A 160 7.70 8.71 -1.37
N CYS A 161 6.84 8.18 -2.25
CA CYS A 161 6.00 7.02 -1.95
C CYS A 161 6.84 5.76 -1.70
N LYS A 162 7.85 5.49 -2.55
CA LYS A 162 8.76 4.36 -2.40
C LYS A 162 9.54 4.45 -1.08
N LEU A 163 10.02 5.64 -0.73
CA LEU A 163 10.73 5.90 0.52
C LEU A 163 9.82 5.73 1.72
N PHE A 164 8.61 6.31 1.69
CA PHE A 164 7.64 6.20 2.77
C PHE A 164 7.29 4.74 3.06
N PHE A 165 6.98 3.95 2.03
CA PHE A 165 6.65 2.54 2.20
C PHE A 165 7.85 1.72 2.69
N THR A 166 9.07 2.08 2.27
CA THR A 166 10.31 1.47 2.79
C THR A 166 10.49 1.77 4.28
N ILE A 167 10.31 3.03 4.69
CA ILE A 167 10.38 3.45 6.10
C ILE A 167 9.28 2.74 6.92
N PHE A 168 8.07 2.64 6.39
CA PHE A 168 6.96 1.93 7.03
C PHE A 168 7.30 0.47 7.33
N ASN A 169 7.82 -0.28 6.35
CA ASN A 169 8.24 -1.67 6.54
C ASN A 169 9.41 -1.79 7.52
N TYR A 170 10.38 -0.89 7.43
CA TYR A 170 11.50 -0.83 8.38
C TYR A 170 11.03 -0.66 9.82
N THR A 171 10.14 0.29 10.07
CA THR A 171 9.62 0.54 11.42
C THR A 171 8.76 -0.61 11.93
N MET A 172 7.99 -1.26 11.05
CA MET A 172 7.22 -2.46 11.42
C MET A 172 8.14 -3.59 11.89
N LEU A 173 9.19 -3.89 11.12
CA LEU A 173 10.16 -4.92 11.47
C LEU A 173 10.93 -4.56 12.74
N THR A 174 11.35 -3.30 12.86
CA THR A 174 12.04 -2.78 14.05
C THR A 174 11.20 -2.98 15.30
N ASN A 175 9.89 -2.71 15.24
CA ASN A 175 9.00 -2.94 16.36
C ASN A 175 8.95 -4.42 16.78
N TYR A 176 8.86 -5.36 15.83
CA TYR A 176 8.90 -6.79 16.13
C TYR A 176 10.23 -7.23 16.75
N ILE A 177 11.35 -6.73 16.24
CA ILE A 177 12.67 -7.03 16.78
C ILE A 177 12.83 -6.47 18.20
N TRP A 178 12.31 -5.27 18.50
CA TRP A 178 12.37 -4.71 19.85
C TRP A 178 11.54 -5.51 20.87
N VAL A 179 10.34 -5.97 20.50
CA VAL A 179 9.54 -6.87 21.35
C VAL A 179 10.30 -8.18 21.60
N PHE A 180 10.92 -8.73 20.56
CA PHE A 180 11.74 -9.94 20.68
C PHE A 180 12.95 -9.73 21.61
N ILE A 181 13.67 -8.61 21.47
CA ILE A 181 14.83 -8.28 22.31
C ILE A 181 14.43 -8.10 23.76
N GLU A 182 13.30 -7.46 24.04
CA GLU A 182 12.79 -7.34 25.41
C GLU A 182 12.49 -8.72 26.02
N GLY A 183 11.81 -9.59 25.26
CA GLY A 183 11.52 -10.96 25.68
C GLY A 183 12.79 -11.78 25.94
N MET A 184 13.76 -11.72 25.03
CA MET A 184 15.08 -12.34 25.20
C MET A 184 15.83 -11.78 26.41
N TYR A 185 15.82 -10.45 26.59
CA TYR A 185 16.49 -9.80 27.71
C TYR A 185 15.92 -10.29 29.06
N LEU A 186 14.60 -10.41 29.16
CA LEU A 186 13.93 -10.94 30.35
C LEU A 186 14.31 -12.41 30.59
N HIS A 187 14.31 -13.24 29.54
CA HIS A 187 14.68 -14.65 29.65
C HIS A 187 16.14 -14.83 30.11
N ILE A 188 17.07 -14.08 29.54
CA ILE A 188 18.49 -14.10 29.91
C ILE A 188 18.68 -13.61 31.35
N LEU A 189 17.95 -12.57 31.78
CA LEU A 189 18.01 -12.07 33.14
C LEU A 189 17.59 -13.16 34.15
N ILE A 190 16.51 -13.89 33.87
CA ILE A 190 16.00 -14.92 34.78
C ILE A 190 16.87 -16.18 34.77
N TYR A 191 17.22 -16.69 33.59
CA TYR A 191 17.84 -18.02 33.46
C TYR A 191 19.37 -17.99 33.44
N ILE A 192 19.98 -17.00 32.78
CA ILE A 192 21.42 -17.01 32.47
C ILE A 192 22.21 -16.09 33.40
N SER A 193 21.67 -14.93 33.80
CA SER A 193 22.40 -13.98 34.65
C SER A 193 22.68 -14.49 36.07
N VAL A 194 22.01 -15.58 36.47
CA VAL A 194 22.32 -16.36 37.68
C VAL A 194 23.67 -17.08 37.56
N PHE A 195 24.14 -17.37 36.34
CA PHE A 195 25.32 -18.20 36.07
C PHE A 195 26.44 -17.51 35.28
N ALA A 196 26.17 -16.36 34.63
CA ALA A 196 27.16 -15.66 33.80
C ALA A 196 27.06 -14.13 33.89
N GLU A 197 28.20 -13.46 33.71
CA GLU A 197 28.31 -12.00 33.75
C GLU A 197 27.50 -11.34 32.61
N ASN A 198 26.72 -10.32 32.95
CA ASN A 198 25.72 -9.75 32.04
C ASN A 198 26.36 -9.15 30.76
N PRO A 199 25.90 -9.52 29.55
CA PRO A 199 26.35 -8.88 28.31
C PRO A 199 26.06 -7.38 28.31
N LYS A 200 26.96 -6.58 27.73
CA LYS A 200 26.84 -5.11 27.71
C LYS A 200 25.54 -4.70 27.02
N THR A 201 24.65 -3.96 27.71
CA THR A 201 23.37 -3.45 27.20
C THR A 201 23.45 -2.75 25.84
N LYS A 202 24.62 -2.16 25.52
CA LYS A 202 24.87 -1.54 24.21
C LYS A 202 24.69 -2.52 23.02
N TRP A 203 25.05 -3.80 23.18
CA TRP A 203 24.90 -4.79 22.11
C TRP A 203 23.44 -5.06 21.75
N TYR A 204 22.56 -5.15 22.75
CA TYR A 204 21.11 -5.30 22.50
C TYR A 204 20.51 -4.09 21.79
N ILE A 205 20.98 -2.88 22.12
CA ILE A 205 20.51 -1.67 21.44
C ILE A 205 20.97 -1.66 19.98
N ILE A 206 22.23 -2.04 19.72
CA ILE A 206 22.76 -2.13 18.36
C ILE A 206 21.99 -3.18 17.55
N SER A 207 21.77 -4.37 18.10
CA SER A 207 21.05 -5.43 17.39
C SER A 207 19.61 -5.04 17.07
N GLY A 208 18.93 -4.30 17.97
CA GLY A 208 17.55 -3.85 17.76
C GLY A 208 17.35 -2.95 16.55
N TRP A 209 18.33 -2.10 16.24
CA TRP A 209 18.26 -1.16 15.11
C TRP A 209 18.93 -1.69 13.84
N VAL A 210 19.99 -2.50 13.96
CA VAL A 210 20.76 -3.01 12.81
C VAL A 210 20.10 -4.22 12.16
N LEU A 211 19.53 -5.13 12.95
CA LEU A 211 18.92 -6.35 12.41
C LEU A 211 17.79 -6.05 11.41
N PRO A 212 16.88 -5.09 11.65
CA PRO A 212 15.86 -4.72 10.66
C PRO A 212 16.46 -4.15 9.36
N VAL A 213 17.55 -3.37 9.44
CA VAL A 213 18.23 -2.81 8.26
C VAL A 213 18.77 -3.94 7.37
N LEU A 214 19.34 -4.98 7.98
CA LEU A 214 19.90 -6.13 7.28
C LEU A 214 18.88 -6.86 6.39
N PHE A 215 17.60 -6.89 6.79
CA PHE A 215 16.53 -7.49 6.00
C PHE A 215 15.90 -6.53 4.99
N VAL A 216 15.78 -5.25 5.35
CA VAL A 216 15.15 -4.25 4.47
C VAL A 216 16.03 -3.91 3.28
N ILE A 217 17.36 -3.81 3.44
CA ILE A 217 18.27 -3.45 2.33
C ILE A 217 18.16 -4.45 1.16
N PRO A 218 18.30 -5.77 1.35
CA PRO A 218 18.14 -6.74 0.26
C PRO A 218 16.77 -6.64 -0.41
N TRP A 219 15.70 -6.44 0.37
CA TRP A 219 14.36 -6.28 -0.18
C TRP A 219 14.24 -5.01 -1.05
N VAL A 220 14.82 -3.89 -0.63
CA VAL A 220 14.86 -2.65 -1.42
C VAL A 220 15.65 -2.87 -2.71
N VAL A 221 16.81 -3.54 -2.63
CA VAL A 221 17.64 -3.84 -3.81
C VAL A 221 16.89 -4.70 -4.81
N LEU A 222 16.28 -5.80 -4.36
CA LEU A 222 15.46 -6.66 -5.21
C LEU A 222 14.33 -5.87 -5.88
N ARG A 223 13.67 -4.98 -5.13
CA ARG A 223 12.58 -4.16 -5.64
C ARG A 223 13.03 -3.08 -6.63
N ILE A 224 14.27 -2.61 -6.55
CA ILE A 224 14.85 -1.70 -7.56
C ILE A 224 15.17 -2.49 -8.84
N LEU A 225 15.80 -3.65 -8.71
CA LEU A 225 16.16 -4.49 -9.85
C LEU A 225 14.93 -4.94 -10.65
N GLU A 226 13.84 -5.30 -9.96
CA GLU A 226 12.58 -5.69 -10.61
C GLU A 226 11.87 -4.49 -11.26
N SER A 227 11.93 -3.29 -10.65
CA SER A 227 11.34 -2.09 -11.26
C SER A 227 12.06 -1.60 -12.51
N ASP A 228 13.34 -1.93 -12.67
CA ASP A 228 14.12 -1.56 -13.86
C ASP A 228 13.86 -2.52 -15.05
N GLN A 229 13.23 -3.68 -14.81
CA GLN A 229 12.93 -4.68 -15.85
C GLN A 229 11.59 -4.48 -16.58
N GLN A 230 10.71 -3.60 -16.08
CA GLN A 230 9.33 -3.46 -16.55
C GLN A 230 9.05 -2.09 -17.13
#